data_AF-A0A8T4G3B3-F1
#
_entry.id   AF-A0A8T4G3B3-F1
#
_cell.length_a   1.000
_cell.length_b   1.000
_cell.length_c   1.000
_cell.angle_alpha   90.00
_cell.angle_beta   90.00
_cell.angle_gamma   90.00
#
_symmetry.space_group_name_H-M   'P 1'
#
loop_
_entity.id
_entity.type
_entity.pdbx_description
1 polymer ?
#
loop_
_entity_poly.entity_id
_entity_poly.type
_entity_poly.pdbx_seq_one_letter_code
_entity_poly.pdbx_strand_id
1 'polypeptide(L)'
;MGFLNKLKDAASKMVRQLKHVEVELTAEELVQKWDRLKFYRPEVFVDERYSKYWAEINRVIEKEVEVGLFHKSKKTVVEIEYTHIYEEYEYEYEEEEGWWEERREIGTLTLSPKDKVKIRLTEAKYEEMLQKEGKVL
;
A
#
# COMPACT_ATOMS: atom_id res chain seq x y z
N MET A 1 -22.14 -30.96 -14.68
CA MET A 1 -21.98 -29.62 -14.09
C MET A 1 -20.88 -28.90 -14.85
N GLY A 2 -21.29 -27.88 -15.63
CA GLY A 2 -20.62 -27.46 -16.86
C GLY A 2 -19.42 -26.53 -16.70
N PHE A 3 -18.50 -26.64 -17.64
CA PHE A 3 -17.34 -25.77 -17.88
C PHE A 3 -17.65 -24.27 -17.76
N LEU A 4 -18.85 -23.84 -18.19
CA LEU A 4 -19.34 -22.46 -18.07
C LEU A 4 -19.48 -21.97 -16.62
N ASN A 5 -19.89 -22.82 -15.68
CA ASN A 5 -19.96 -22.43 -14.26
C ASN A 5 -18.55 -22.23 -13.68
N LYS A 6 -17.59 -23.09 -14.06
CA LYS A 6 -16.18 -22.93 -13.64
C LYS A 6 -15.55 -21.65 -14.19
N LEU A 7 -15.87 -21.28 -15.44
CA LEU A 7 -15.43 -20.03 -16.06
C LEU A 7 -16.01 -18.79 -15.36
N LYS A 8 -17.31 -18.83 -15.02
CA LYS A 8 -17.97 -17.75 -14.28
C LYS A 8 -17.39 -17.58 -12.88
N ASP A 9 -17.12 -18.68 -12.18
CA ASP A 9 -16.49 -18.66 -10.86
C ASP A 9 -15.04 -18.13 -10.94
N ALA A 10 -14.29 -18.51 -11.97
CA ALA A 10 -12.93 -18.01 -12.22
C ALA A 10 -12.92 -16.51 -12.53
N ALA A 11 -13.82 -16.04 -13.40
CA ALA A 11 -13.98 -14.63 -13.72
C ALA A 11 -14.38 -13.81 -12.49
N SER A 12 -15.30 -14.32 -11.67
CA SER A 12 -15.70 -13.65 -10.42
C SER A 12 -14.56 -13.56 -9.41
N LYS A 13 -13.69 -14.58 -9.33
CA LYS A 13 -12.48 -14.54 -8.48
C LYS A 13 -11.47 -13.51 -8.98
N MET A 14 -11.25 -13.44 -10.30
CA MET A 14 -10.39 -12.41 -10.91
C MET A 14 -10.91 -11.00 -10.63
N VAL A 15 -12.22 -10.76 -10.75
CA VAL A 15 -12.79 -9.43 -10.46
C VAL A 15 -12.55 -9.01 -9.01
N ARG A 16 -12.66 -9.94 -8.04
CA ARG A 16 -12.36 -9.65 -6.61
C ARG A 16 -10.88 -9.39 -6.34
N GLN A 17 -9.98 -9.92 -7.17
CA GLN A 17 -8.56 -9.60 -7.09
C GLN A 17 -8.25 -8.22 -7.67
N LEU A 18 -9.07 -7.71 -8.59
CA LEU A 18 -8.92 -6.39 -9.20
C LEU A 18 -9.62 -5.28 -8.41
N LYS A 19 -10.71 -5.60 -7.70
CA LYS A 19 -11.40 -4.63 -6.83
C LYS A 19 -10.62 -4.37 -5.57
N HIS A 20 -10.59 -3.10 -5.17
CA HIS A 20 -9.91 -2.66 -3.96
C HIS A 20 -10.93 -2.10 -2.97
N VAL A 21 -10.72 -2.38 -1.69
CA VAL A 21 -11.40 -1.80 -0.55
C VAL A 21 -10.45 -0.76 0.04
N GLU A 22 -10.88 0.50 0.03
CA GLU A 22 -10.13 1.62 0.60
C GLU A 22 -10.59 1.89 2.02
N VAL A 23 -9.64 2.18 2.91
CA VAL A 23 -9.90 2.51 4.31
C VAL A 23 -9.04 3.70 4.70
N GLU A 24 -9.62 4.63 5.44
CA GLU A 24 -8.91 5.77 6.03
C GLU A 24 -8.79 5.56 7.54
N LEU A 25 -7.58 5.70 8.06
CA LEU A 25 -7.27 5.58 9.48
C LEU A 25 -6.17 6.55 9.87
N THR A 26 -5.93 6.73 11.16
CA THR A 26 -4.78 7.54 11.63
C THR A 26 -3.47 6.76 11.52
N ALA A 27 -2.34 7.47 11.40
CA ALA A 27 -1.01 6.86 11.37
C ALA A 27 -0.74 6.03 12.65
N GLU A 28 -1.22 6.49 13.80
CA GLU A 28 -1.16 5.76 15.06
C GLU A 28 -1.94 4.43 15.01
N GLU A 29 -3.18 4.44 14.52
CA GLU A 29 -3.96 3.20 14.33
C GLU A 29 -3.28 2.24 13.36
N LEU A 30 -2.59 2.75 12.34
CA LEU A 30 -1.88 1.92 11.37
C LEU A 30 -0.73 1.19 12.05
N VAL A 31 0.06 1.88 12.88
CA VAL A 31 1.13 1.28 13.68
C VAL A 31 0.57 0.17 14.57
N GLN A 32 -0.50 0.45 15.32
CA GLN A 32 -1.11 -0.51 16.25
C GLN A 32 -1.63 -1.77 15.56
N LYS A 33 -2.13 -1.63 14.33
CA LYS A 33 -2.71 -2.73 13.54
C LYS A 33 -1.70 -3.37 12.58
N TRP A 34 -0.49 -2.82 12.44
CA TRP A 34 0.46 -3.19 11.38
C TRP A 34 0.87 -4.65 11.43
N ASP A 35 1.14 -5.19 12.63
CA ASP A 35 1.57 -6.58 12.80
C ASP A 35 0.57 -7.60 12.25
N ARG A 36 -0.69 -7.22 12.20
CA ARG A 36 -1.80 -8.00 11.65
C ARG A 36 -1.97 -7.73 10.16
N LEU A 37 -1.94 -6.45 9.78
CA LEU A 37 -2.19 -6.00 8.41
C LEU A 37 -1.10 -6.40 7.41
N LYS A 38 0.17 -6.46 7.83
CA LYS A 38 1.33 -6.68 6.94
C LYS A 38 1.21 -7.94 6.05
N PHE A 39 0.56 -8.99 6.55
CA PHE A 39 0.39 -10.25 5.81
C PHE A 39 -0.54 -10.13 4.61
N TYR A 40 -1.41 -9.11 4.61
CA TYR A 40 -2.34 -8.84 3.53
C TYR A 40 -1.77 -7.84 2.51
N ARG A 41 -0.48 -7.48 2.63
CA ARG A 41 0.24 -6.55 1.72
C ARG A 41 -0.63 -5.34 1.34
N PRO A 42 -1.03 -4.51 2.32
CA PRO A 42 -1.79 -3.30 2.06
C PRO A 42 -0.94 -2.30 1.28
N GLU A 43 -1.61 -1.47 0.51
CA GLU A 43 -0.98 -0.37 -0.23
C GLU A 43 -1.36 0.96 0.43
N VAL A 44 -0.42 1.90 0.50
CA VAL A 44 -0.64 3.26 1.00
C VAL A 44 -0.84 4.23 -0.17
N PHE A 45 -1.73 5.19 0.01
CA PHE A 45 -1.86 6.29 -0.94
C PHE A 45 -0.74 7.30 -0.74
N VAL A 46 0.03 7.54 -1.80
CA VAL A 46 1.11 8.52 -1.84
C VAL A 46 0.67 9.70 -2.71
N ASP A 47 0.69 10.91 -2.14
CA ASP A 47 0.39 12.17 -2.82
C ASP A 47 1.67 13.03 -2.84
N GLU A 48 2.50 12.82 -3.86
CA GLU A 48 3.67 13.63 -4.14
C GLU A 48 3.34 14.70 -5.18
N ARG A 49 4.11 15.81 -5.20
CA ARG A 49 3.82 17.02 -5.98
C ARG A 49 3.42 16.78 -7.45
N TYR A 50 3.85 15.68 -8.06
CA TYR A 50 3.58 15.35 -9.46
C TYR A 50 3.01 13.95 -9.68
N SER A 51 2.78 13.17 -8.61
CA SER A 51 2.42 11.76 -8.73
C SER A 51 1.49 11.34 -7.60
N LYS A 52 0.34 10.79 -7.96
CA LYS A 52 -0.63 10.20 -7.03
C LYS A 52 -0.76 8.73 -7.35
N TYR A 53 -0.33 7.88 -6.44
CA TYR A 53 -0.30 6.45 -6.67
C TYR A 53 -0.48 5.67 -5.38
N TRP A 54 -0.67 4.38 -5.54
CA TRP A 54 -0.76 3.43 -4.43
C TRP A 54 0.51 2.60 -4.43
N ALA A 55 1.14 2.49 -3.27
CA ALA A 55 2.42 1.80 -3.12
C ALA A 55 2.32 0.74 -2.04
N GLU A 56 2.91 -0.43 -2.26
CA GLU A 56 2.92 -1.49 -1.26
C GLU A 56 3.70 -1.05 -0.02
N ILE A 57 3.09 -1.19 1.16
CA ILE A 57 3.74 -0.87 2.43
C ILE A 57 4.68 -2.01 2.79
N ASN A 58 5.96 -1.70 2.93
CA ASN A 58 6.98 -2.63 3.41
C ASN A 58 7.01 -2.68 4.94
N ARG A 59 6.93 -1.50 5.57
CA ARG A 59 7.09 -1.38 7.02
C ARG A 59 6.43 -0.12 7.54
N VAL A 60 5.94 -0.20 8.78
CA VAL A 60 5.44 0.95 9.55
C VAL A 60 6.18 0.97 10.89
N ILE A 61 6.75 2.12 11.25
CA ILE A 61 7.56 2.30 12.47
C ILE A 61 7.14 3.59 13.17
N GLU A 62 6.95 3.53 14.48
CA GLU A 62 6.86 4.72 15.32
C GLU A 62 8.24 5.05 15.93
N LYS A 63 8.67 6.31 15.84
CA LYS A 63 9.93 6.76 16.43
C LYS A 63 9.84 8.17 17.03
N GLU A 64 10.65 8.43 18.04
CA GLU A 64 10.85 9.79 18.57
C GLU A 64 11.97 10.47 17.79
N VAL A 65 11.67 11.63 17.19
CA VAL A 65 12.67 12.51 16.55
C VAL A 65 12.90 13.75 17.41
N GLU A 66 14.16 14.15 17.56
CA GLU A 66 14.52 15.42 18.21
C GLU A 66 14.32 16.58 17.24
N VAL A 67 13.57 17.59 17.66
CA VAL A 67 13.29 18.80 16.87
C VAL A 67 13.69 20.03 17.69
N GLY A 68 14.55 20.88 17.11
CA GLY A 68 14.97 22.17 17.66
C GLY A 68 16.49 22.34 17.78
N LEU A 69 17.02 23.45 17.28
CA LEU A 69 18.46 23.78 17.34
C LEU A 69 18.91 24.27 18.75
N PHE A 70 18.00 24.83 19.56
CA PHE A 70 18.33 25.47 20.85
C PHE A 70 17.55 24.94 22.06
N HIS A 71 16.40 24.30 21.85
CA HIS A 71 15.66 23.52 22.85
C HIS A 71 15.28 22.21 22.19
N LYS A 72 15.91 21.11 22.61
CA LYS A 72 15.60 19.78 22.08
C LYS A 72 14.23 19.36 22.59
N SER A 73 13.23 19.44 21.73
CA SER A 73 11.91 18.85 21.97
C SER A 73 11.85 17.49 21.28
N LYS A 74 11.29 16.49 21.95
CA LYS A 74 11.01 15.19 21.33
C LYS A 74 9.65 15.24 20.66
N LYS A 75 9.57 14.81 19.41
CA LYS A 75 8.31 14.64 18.68
C LYS A 75 8.20 13.20 18.21
N THR A 76 7.08 12.54 18.51
CA THR A 76 6.77 11.23 17.95
C THR A 76 6.32 11.39 16.49
N VAL A 77 6.89 10.57 15.61
CA VAL A 77 6.53 10.49 14.19
C VAL A 77 6.35 9.02 13.80
N VAL A 78 5.50 8.80 12.80
CA VAL A 78 5.28 7.50 12.17
C VAL A 78 5.93 7.52 10.80
N GLU A 79 6.75 6.53 10.51
CA GLU A 79 7.36 6.32 9.20
C GLU A 79 6.75 5.10 8.52
N ILE A 80 6.34 5.28 7.27
CA ILE A 80 5.81 4.25 6.40
C ILE A 80 6.81 4.08 5.26
N GLU A 81 7.52 2.96 5.25
CA GLU A 81 8.39 2.56 4.13
C GLU A 81 7.52 1.84 3.10
N TYR A 82 7.62 2.24 1.83
CA TYR A 82 6.85 1.68 0.74
C TYR A 82 7.71 1.41 -0.49
N THR A 83 7.30 0.46 -1.34
CA THR A 83 7.96 0.21 -2.63
C THR A 83 7.20 0.92 -3.74
N HIS A 84 7.90 1.80 -4.43
CA HIS A 84 7.44 2.38 -5.69
C HIS A 84 7.91 1.49 -6.84
N ILE A 85 6.98 1.12 -7.72
CA ILE A 85 7.26 0.36 -8.93
C ILE A 85 7.10 1.33 -10.10
N TYR A 86 8.21 1.63 -10.77
CA TYR A 86 8.19 2.36 -12.04
C TYR A 86 8.09 1.34 -13.18
N GLU A 87 7.08 1.49 -14.03
CA GLU A 87 7.09 0.90 -15.37
C GLU A 87 7.65 1.98 -16.32
N GLU A 88 8.94 1.90 -16.65
CA GLU A 88 9.57 2.81 -17.61
C GLU A 88 9.40 2.21 -19.02
N TYR A 89 8.49 2.79 -19.81
CA TYR A 89 8.31 2.41 -21.23
C TYR A 89 9.28 3.24 -22.07
N GLU A 90 10.35 2.61 -22.55
CA GLU A 90 11.24 3.23 -23.54
C GLU A 90 10.61 3.04 -24.94
N TYR A 91 10.04 4.10 -25.51
CA TYR A 91 9.57 4.10 -26.89
C TYR A 91 10.78 4.23 -27.83
N GLU A 92 11.42 3.11 -28.17
CA GLU A 92 12.27 3.07 -29.35
C GLU A 92 11.36 3.12 -30.59
N TYR A 93 11.34 4.28 -31.25
CA TYR A 93 10.80 4.45 -32.58
C TYR A 93 11.62 3.59 -33.55
N GLU A 94 11.18 2.34 -33.80
CA GLU A 94 11.28 1.55 -35.03
C GLU A 94 11.26 0.03 -34.70
N GLU A 95 10.16 -0.64 -35.06
CA GLU A 95 9.98 -2.08 -35.37
C GLU A 95 10.62 -3.21 -34.51
N GLU A 96 11.16 -2.97 -33.31
CA GLU A 96 11.64 -4.08 -32.44
C GLU A 96 10.83 -4.21 -31.14
N GLU A 97 10.66 -5.46 -30.70
CA GLU A 97 9.94 -5.84 -29.48
C GLU A 97 10.47 -5.04 -28.28
N GLY A 98 9.65 -4.13 -27.74
CA GLY A 98 10.05 -3.26 -26.64
C GLY A 98 10.45 -4.06 -25.40
N TRP A 99 11.64 -3.78 -24.86
CA TRP A 99 12.09 -4.28 -23.57
C TRP A 99 11.56 -3.35 -22.47
N TRP A 100 10.95 -3.90 -21.41
CA TRP A 100 10.58 -3.13 -20.23
C TRP A 100 11.51 -3.45 -19.06
N GLU A 101 11.98 -2.43 -18.35
CA GLU A 101 12.74 -2.59 -17.10
C GLU A 101 11.84 -2.17 -15.92
N GLU A 102 11.56 -3.10 -15.01
CA GLU A 102 10.84 -2.80 -13.77
C GLU A 102 11.84 -2.23 -12.75
N ARG A 103 11.75 -0.93 -12.46
CA ARG A 103 12.56 -0.31 -11.38
C ARG A 103 11.77 -0.26 -10.09
N ARG A 104 12.37 -0.76 -9.01
CA ARG A 104 11.82 -0.71 -7.65
C ARG A 104 12.62 0.26 -6.80
N GLU A 105 11.97 1.31 -6.33
CA GLU A 105 12.57 2.25 -5.38
C GLU A 105 11.86 2.16 -4.02
N ILE A 106 12.61 2.42 -2.95
CA ILE A 106 12.05 2.45 -1.59
C ILE A 106 11.80 3.92 -1.24
N GLY A 107 10.53 4.27 -1.04
CA GLY A 107 10.10 5.56 -0.54
C GLY A 107 9.84 5.52 0.96
N THR A 108 9.85 6.69 1.61
CA THR A 108 9.48 6.83 3.03
C THR A 108 8.53 8.00 3.21
N LEU A 109 7.40 7.73 3.86
CA LEU A 109 6.41 8.73 4.21
C LEU A 109 6.44 8.96 5.73
N THR A 110 6.82 10.17 6.14
CA THR A 110 6.88 10.56 7.56
C THR A 110 5.64 11.38 7.93
N LEU A 111 4.93 10.93 8.96
CA LEU A 111 3.67 11.52 9.41
C LEU A 111 3.68 11.79 10.91
N SER A 112 2.83 12.69 11.35
CA SER A 112 2.44 12.80 12.76
C SER A 112 1.44 11.70 13.10
N PRO A 113 1.37 11.20 14.35
CA PRO A 113 0.48 10.09 14.73
C PRO A 113 -1.00 10.32 14.41
N LYS A 114 -1.45 11.58 14.44
CA LYS A 114 -2.84 11.99 14.16
C LYS A 114 -3.13 12.22 12.68
N ASP A 115 -2.12 12.18 11.82
CA ASP A 115 -2.32 12.39 10.39
C ASP A 115 -3.09 11.20 9.82
N LYS A 116 -3.99 11.52 8.88
CA LYS A 116 -4.82 10.51 8.21
C LYS A 116 -4.02 9.85 7.10
N VAL A 117 -4.13 8.53 7.04
CA VAL A 117 -3.52 7.67 6.04
C VAL A 117 -4.62 6.89 5.35
N LYS A 118 -4.57 6.87 4.02
CA LYS A 118 -5.43 6.00 3.22
C LYS A 118 -4.63 4.76 2.84
N ILE A 119 -5.20 3.60 3.16
CA ILE A 119 -4.69 2.32 2.71
C ILE A 119 -5.74 1.63 1.86
N ARG A 120 -5.31 0.73 0.98
CA ARG A 120 -6.21 -0.16 0.28
C ARG A 120 -5.73 -1.59 0.30
N LEU A 121 -6.70 -2.49 0.20
CA LEU A 121 -6.50 -3.93 0.06
C LEU A 121 -7.33 -4.42 -1.12
N THR A 122 -6.85 -5.41 -1.85
CA THR A 122 -7.73 -6.14 -2.77
C THR A 122 -8.90 -6.76 -2.00
N GLU A 123 -10.10 -6.79 -2.58
CA GLU A 123 -11.31 -7.33 -1.94
C GLU A 123 -11.10 -8.77 -1.43
N ALA A 124 -10.38 -9.60 -2.20
CA ALA A 124 -10.01 -10.95 -1.79
C ALA A 124 -9.21 -11.01 -0.47
N LYS A 125 -8.21 -10.13 -0.31
CA LYS A 125 -7.40 -10.06 0.92
C LYS A 125 -8.17 -9.43 2.08
N TYR A 126 -9.07 -8.48 1.80
CA TYR A 126 -9.95 -7.93 2.82
C TYR A 126 -10.91 -9.00 3.36
N GLU A 127 -11.51 -9.82 2.48
CA GLU A 127 -12.32 -10.98 2.88
C GLU A 127 -11.49 -11.99 3.69
N GLU A 128 -10.26 -12.28 3.27
CA GLU A 128 -9.37 -13.18 4.00
C GLU A 128 -9.05 -12.67 5.41
N MET A 129 -8.73 -11.38 5.53
CA MET A 129 -8.51 -10.71 6.81
C MET A 129 -9.75 -10.81 7.70
N LEU A 130 -10.94 -10.49 7.17
CA LEU A 130 -12.18 -10.58 7.94
C LEU A 130 -12.44 -12.00 8.47
N GLN A 131 -12.13 -13.04 7.69
CA GLN A 131 -12.31 -14.43 8.09
C GLN A 131 -11.34 -14.88 9.19
N LYS A 132 -10.06 -14.51 9.07
CA LYS A 132 -9.02 -14.93 10.03
C LYS A 132 -9.03 -14.12 11.31
N GLU A 133 -9.38 -12.85 11.21
CA GLU A 133 -9.03 -11.84 12.21
C GLU A 133 -10.19 -10.98 12.68
N GLY A 134 -11.34 -11.09 12.01
CA GLY A 134 -12.51 -10.24 12.25
C GLY A 134 -12.33 -8.82 11.71
N LYS A 135 -13.14 -7.88 12.21
CA LYS A 135 -13.07 -6.47 11.81
C LYS A 135 -11.85 -5.78 12.46
N VAL A 136 -10.73 -5.78 11.74
CA VAL A 136 -9.50 -5.08 12.13
C VAL A 136 -9.44 -3.65 11.56
N LEU A 137 -9.98 -3.48 10.36
CA LEU A 137 -10.13 -2.20 9.65
C LEU A 137 -11.55 -1.65 9.76
#